data_AF-A0A955M5V8-F1
#
_entry.id   AF-A0A955M5V8-F1
#
_cell.length_a   1.000
_cell.length_b   1.000
_cell.length_c   1.000
_cell.angle_alpha   90.00
_cell.angle_beta   90.00
_cell.angle_gamma   90.00
#
_symmetry.space_group_name_H-M   'P 1'
#
loop_
_entity.id
_entity.type
_entity.pdbx_description
1 polymer ?
#
loop_
_entity_poly.entity_id
_entity_poly.type
_entity_poly.pdbx_seq_one_letter_code
_entity_poly.pdbx_strand_id
1 'polypeptide(L)'
;MTKNRRFNPFLRACALITAWAMAFTLITPPPQAFAKNTFELPIPGTMITTSDGFVPPMLRGLRVDTRHPFAFDFILDSGNADLDQLEVKEEAGKLIRYFLASLTIPENDLWVNLSPYEGDRIIPAEFGVTEMGRDVLAQDYILKQLTATLMYPEEDLGQEFWDKVYARAQQLYGTTDVAVNTFIKVWIVPDKAVVYEHEDVAYVLESNFKVMLEKDYVAMRNNLRKKELGTDQLEEIDVQELSEVSSEVIRDVVIPEIQKEVNTGENFARLRQIYHSLV
;
A
#
# COMPACT_ATOMS: atom_id res chain seq x y z
N MET A 1 -62.55 -28.92 -31.31
CA MET A 1 -62.41 -27.50 -31.73
C MET A 1 -61.06 -26.96 -31.27
N THR A 2 -60.04 -27.06 -32.13
CA THR A 2 -58.71 -26.49 -31.88
C THR A 2 -58.74 -25.00 -32.22
N LYS A 3 -58.80 -24.12 -31.22
CA LYS A 3 -58.67 -22.67 -31.41
C LYS A 3 -57.23 -22.34 -31.80
N ASN A 4 -56.97 -22.18 -33.09
CA ASN A 4 -55.76 -21.56 -33.60
C ASN A 4 -55.67 -20.12 -33.06
N ARG A 5 -54.84 -19.90 -32.04
CA ARG A 5 -54.46 -18.56 -31.59
C ARG A 5 -53.61 -17.92 -32.69
N ARG A 6 -54.23 -17.10 -33.53
CA ARG A 6 -53.52 -16.19 -34.44
C ARG A 6 -52.78 -15.17 -33.58
N PHE A 7 -51.47 -15.36 -33.41
CA PHE A 7 -50.61 -14.38 -32.77
C PHE A 7 -50.58 -13.09 -33.61
N ASN A 8 -50.79 -11.95 -32.96
CA ASN A 8 -50.81 -10.64 -33.59
C ASN A 8 -49.44 -10.38 -34.25
N PRO A 9 -49.38 -10.08 -35.57
CA PRO A 9 -48.11 -9.87 -36.28
C PRO A 9 -47.24 -8.78 -35.65
N PHE A 10 -47.85 -7.80 -34.99
CA PHE A 10 -47.15 -6.74 -34.28
C PHE A 10 -46.34 -7.26 -33.08
N LEU A 11 -46.92 -8.18 -32.29
CA LEU A 11 -46.23 -8.80 -31.16
C LEU A 11 -45.07 -9.70 -31.60
N ARG A 12 -45.17 -10.33 -32.78
CA ARG A 12 -44.07 -11.12 -33.37
C ARG A 12 -42.93 -10.23 -33.85
N ALA A 13 -43.24 -9.09 -34.45
CA ALA A 13 -42.22 -8.12 -34.85
C ALA A 13 -41.47 -7.56 -33.63
N CYS A 14 -42.19 -7.18 -32.57
CA CYS A 14 -41.57 -6.72 -31.32
C CYS A 14 -40.68 -7.80 -30.70
N ALA A 15 -41.13 -9.05 -30.64
CA ALA A 15 -40.34 -10.16 -30.09
C ALA A 15 -39.08 -10.48 -30.91
N LEU A 16 -39.15 -10.33 -32.25
CA LEU A 16 -37.98 -10.51 -33.12
C LEU A 16 -36.98 -9.36 -32.95
N ILE A 17 -37.45 -8.12 -32.78
CA ILE A 17 -36.59 -6.96 -32.55
C ILE A 17 -35.89 -7.08 -31.19
N THR A 18 -36.59 -7.49 -30.13
CA THR A 18 -35.96 -7.69 -28.81
C THR A 18 -34.98 -8.84 -28.81
N ALA A 19 -35.30 -9.96 -29.47
CA ALA A 19 -34.37 -11.08 -29.62
C ALA A 19 -33.12 -10.68 -30.43
N TRP A 20 -33.30 -9.86 -31.48
CA TRP A 20 -32.19 -9.36 -32.28
C TRP A 20 -31.32 -8.36 -31.50
N ALA A 21 -31.91 -7.46 -30.71
CA ALA A 21 -31.18 -6.55 -29.85
C ALA A 21 -30.35 -7.29 -28.78
N MET A 22 -30.91 -8.33 -28.15
CA MET A 22 -30.18 -9.17 -27.19
C MET A 22 -29.04 -9.97 -27.84
N ALA A 23 -29.27 -10.51 -29.05
CA ALA A 23 -28.21 -11.19 -29.79
C ALA A 23 -27.08 -10.24 -30.21
N PHE A 24 -27.41 -8.98 -30.54
CA PHE A 24 -26.42 -7.97 -30.89
C PHE A 24 -25.54 -7.55 -29.70
N THR A 25 -26.12 -7.47 -28.48
CA THR A 25 -25.35 -7.18 -27.26
C THR A 25 -24.37 -8.29 -26.84
N LEU A 26 -24.52 -9.51 -27.38
CA LEU A 26 -23.57 -10.62 -27.13
C LEU A 26 -22.37 -10.60 -28.09
N ILE A 27 -22.45 -9.88 -29.20
CA ILE A 27 -21.39 -9.83 -30.24
C ILE A 27 -20.48 -8.62 -30.03
N THR A 28 -21.00 -7.54 -29.45
CA THR A 28 -20.19 -6.41 -29.02
C THR A 28 -19.70 -6.63 -27.60
N PRO A 29 -18.38 -6.79 -27.35
CA PRO A 29 -17.89 -6.72 -25.98
C PRO A 29 -18.37 -5.38 -25.37
N PRO A 30 -18.81 -5.36 -24.10
CA PRO A 30 -19.20 -4.11 -23.47
C PRO A 30 -18.04 -3.12 -23.67
N PRO A 31 -18.31 -1.86 -24.07
CA PRO A 31 -17.26 -0.86 -24.12
C PRO A 31 -16.60 -0.88 -22.75
N GLN A 32 -15.28 -1.09 -22.72
CA GLN A 32 -14.50 -1.00 -21.50
C GLN A 32 -14.79 0.38 -20.91
N ALA A 33 -15.59 0.40 -19.85
CA ALA A 33 -15.79 1.61 -19.08
C ALA A 33 -14.45 1.85 -18.38
N PHE A 34 -13.60 2.68 -19.01
CA PHE A 34 -12.53 3.34 -18.31
C PHE A 34 -13.20 4.30 -17.34
N ALA A 35 -13.55 3.82 -16.15
CA ALA A 35 -13.67 4.71 -15.01
C ALA A 35 -12.35 5.49 -14.97
N LYS A 36 -12.41 6.82 -14.89
CA LYS A 36 -11.25 7.62 -14.48
C LYS A 36 -10.92 7.17 -13.06
N ASN A 37 -10.12 6.12 -12.94
CA ASN A 37 -9.65 5.66 -11.65
C ASN A 37 -8.78 6.79 -11.10
N THR A 38 -9.15 7.32 -9.93
CA THR A 38 -8.30 8.20 -9.12
C THR A 38 -7.01 7.51 -8.67
N PHE A 39 -6.93 6.19 -8.90
CA PHE A 39 -5.86 5.29 -8.54
C PHE A 39 -5.40 4.52 -9.78
N GLU A 40 -4.22 4.81 -10.30
CA GLU A 40 -3.54 3.96 -11.29
C GLU A 40 -2.94 2.74 -10.60
N LEU A 41 -3.80 1.91 -10.01
CA LEU A 41 -3.37 0.68 -9.37
C LEU A 41 -3.15 -0.41 -10.43
N PRO A 42 -2.05 -1.18 -10.33
CA PRO A 42 -1.83 -2.33 -11.19
C PRO A 42 -2.93 -3.37 -11.00
N ILE A 43 -3.22 -4.11 -12.07
CA ILE A 43 -4.25 -5.16 -12.05
C ILE A 43 -3.82 -6.24 -11.05
N PRO A 44 -4.75 -6.87 -10.31
CA PRO A 44 -4.39 -7.97 -9.40
C PRO A 44 -3.62 -9.09 -10.12
N GLY A 45 -2.48 -9.46 -9.56
CA GLY A 45 -1.58 -10.47 -10.14
C GLY A 45 -0.57 -9.94 -11.15
N THR A 46 -0.58 -8.63 -11.46
CA THR A 46 0.53 -8.00 -12.16
C THR A 46 1.79 -8.06 -11.29
N MET A 47 2.90 -8.45 -11.90
CA MET A 47 4.20 -8.40 -11.24
C MET A 47 4.71 -6.96 -11.24
N ILE A 48 4.96 -6.42 -10.05
CA ILE A 48 5.64 -5.14 -9.84
C ILE A 48 7.10 -5.43 -9.52
N THR A 49 8.01 -4.85 -10.30
CA THR A 49 9.45 -4.91 -10.04
C THR A 49 9.92 -3.69 -9.25
N THR A 50 11.11 -3.77 -8.67
CA THR A 50 11.78 -2.58 -8.14
C THR A 50 11.96 -1.53 -9.22
N SER A 51 11.93 -0.26 -8.83
CA SER A 51 12.01 0.89 -9.74
C SER A 51 13.29 1.68 -9.50
N ASP A 52 13.60 2.59 -10.43
CA ASP A 52 14.73 3.49 -10.28
C ASP A 52 14.51 4.47 -9.12
N GLY A 53 15.61 5.03 -8.61
CA GLY A 53 15.55 6.03 -7.55
C GLY A 53 14.79 7.28 -8.01
N PHE A 54 13.78 7.68 -7.24
CA PHE A 54 12.94 8.83 -7.55
C PHE A 54 12.65 9.66 -6.30
N VAL A 55 12.96 10.96 -6.36
CA VAL A 55 12.56 11.94 -5.34
C VAL A 55 11.27 12.62 -5.80
N PRO A 56 10.11 12.32 -5.19
CA PRO A 56 8.87 12.99 -5.55
C PRO A 56 8.85 14.45 -5.08
N PRO A 57 7.89 15.26 -5.55
CA PRO A 57 7.57 16.54 -4.94
C PRO A 57 7.11 16.35 -3.49
N MET A 58 7.65 17.08 -2.53
CA MET A 58 7.38 16.87 -1.11
C MET A 58 7.23 18.17 -0.35
N LEU A 59 6.40 18.16 0.70
CA LEU A 59 6.42 19.21 1.70
C LEU A 59 7.72 19.10 2.50
N ARG A 60 8.56 20.14 2.40
CA ARG A 60 9.84 20.23 3.11
C ARG A 60 9.75 21.08 4.36
N GLY A 61 8.76 21.94 4.45
CA GLY A 61 8.62 22.77 5.61
C GLY A 61 7.31 23.52 5.67
N LEU A 62 7.10 24.10 6.84
CA LEU A 62 5.93 24.84 7.21
C LEU A 62 6.39 26.09 7.95
N ARG A 63 5.94 27.26 7.48
CA ARG A 63 6.03 28.49 8.25
C ARG A 63 4.68 28.80 8.88
N VAL A 64 4.71 29.19 10.16
CA VAL A 64 3.53 29.51 10.96
C VAL A 64 3.56 30.98 11.36
N ASP A 65 2.58 31.78 10.91
CA ASP A 65 2.46 33.16 11.39
C ASP A 65 1.88 33.16 12.81
N THR A 66 2.70 33.50 13.80
CA THR A 66 2.28 33.59 15.22
C THR A 66 1.15 34.60 15.46
N ARG A 67 0.92 35.55 14.54
CA ARG A 67 -0.18 36.53 14.62
C ARG A 67 -1.46 36.02 13.96
N HIS A 68 -1.35 35.06 13.04
CA HIS A 68 -2.46 34.40 12.37
C HIS A 68 -2.26 32.88 12.43
N PRO A 69 -2.55 32.21 13.56
CA PRO A 69 -2.15 30.82 13.81
C PRO A 69 -2.71 29.77 12.84
N PHE A 70 -3.70 30.14 12.02
CA PHE A 70 -4.29 29.27 10.98
C PHE A 70 -3.82 29.62 9.56
N ALA A 71 -2.93 30.61 9.42
CA ALA A 71 -2.27 30.94 8.17
C ALA A 71 -0.94 30.18 8.09
N PHE A 72 -0.89 29.24 7.15
CA PHE A 72 0.24 28.36 6.91
C PHE A 72 0.86 28.68 5.56
N ASP A 73 2.18 28.89 5.54
CA ASP A 73 2.95 28.94 4.31
C ASP A 73 3.71 27.61 4.16
N PHE A 74 3.39 26.85 3.13
CA PHE A 74 4.02 25.56 2.85
C PHE A 74 5.22 25.71 1.92
N ILE A 75 6.33 25.07 2.27
CA ILE A 75 7.54 24.99 1.46
C ILE A 75 7.54 23.66 0.73
N LEU A 76 7.45 23.71 -0.60
CA LEU A 76 7.45 22.54 -1.48
C LEU A 76 8.80 22.41 -2.18
N ASP A 77 9.31 21.19 -2.22
CA ASP A 77 10.42 20.76 -3.09
C ASP A 77 9.83 19.97 -4.25
N SER A 78 10.23 20.27 -5.48
CA SER A 78 9.75 19.57 -6.68
C SER A 78 10.41 18.20 -6.89
N GLY A 79 11.52 17.92 -6.19
CA GLY A 79 12.27 16.69 -6.37
C GLY A 79 12.77 16.52 -7.80
N ASN A 80 12.59 15.32 -8.37
CA ASN A 80 12.95 14.97 -9.74
C ASN A 80 11.79 15.11 -10.74
N ALA A 81 10.61 15.56 -10.30
CA ALA A 81 9.46 15.67 -11.18
C ALA A 81 9.56 16.94 -12.05
N ASP A 82 9.36 16.77 -13.35
CA ASP A 82 9.18 17.87 -14.29
C ASP A 82 7.69 18.19 -14.38
N LEU A 83 7.24 19.10 -13.52
CA LEU A 83 5.83 19.48 -13.40
C LEU A 83 5.60 20.89 -13.92
N ASP A 84 4.51 21.07 -14.66
CA ASP A 84 4.05 22.39 -15.03
C ASP A 84 3.40 23.14 -13.84
N GLN A 85 3.07 24.42 -14.03
CA GLN A 85 2.53 25.25 -12.97
C GLN A 85 1.17 24.76 -12.43
N LEU A 86 0.35 24.14 -13.28
CA LEU A 86 -0.94 23.60 -12.89
C LEU A 86 -0.74 22.31 -12.08
N GLU A 87 0.12 21.41 -12.55
CA GLU A 87 0.47 20.16 -11.88
C GLU A 87 1.10 20.41 -10.50
N VAL A 88 2.00 21.39 -10.39
CA VAL A 88 2.57 21.80 -9.09
C VAL A 88 1.47 22.22 -8.12
N LYS A 89 0.46 22.95 -8.58
CA LYS A 89 -0.65 23.42 -7.73
C LYS A 89 -1.54 22.26 -7.29
N GLU A 90 -1.81 21.31 -8.17
CA GLU A 90 -2.59 20.11 -7.86
C GLU A 90 -1.84 19.22 -6.86
N GLU A 91 -0.54 18.99 -7.08
CA GLU A 91 0.30 18.21 -6.19
C GLU A 91 0.42 18.89 -4.82
N ALA A 92 0.71 20.19 -4.77
CA ALA A 92 0.73 20.95 -3.52
C ALA A 92 -0.60 20.86 -2.77
N GLY A 93 -1.72 21.02 -3.47
CA GLY A 93 -3.05 20.91 -2.88
C GLY A 93 -3.31 19.54 -2.25
N LYS A 94 -2.80 18.46 -2.85
CA LYS A 94 -2.90 17.09 -2.32
C LYS A 94 -2.02 16.88 -1.10
N LEU A 95 -0.77 17.33 -1.12
CA LEU A 95 0.11 17.23 0.05
C LEU A 95 -0.43 18.03 1.24
N ILE A 96 -1.00 19.21 0.99
CA ILE A 96 -1.68 20.00 2.03
C ILE A 96 -2.89 19.24 2.59
N ARG A 97 -3.65 18.52 1.75
CA ARG A 97 -4.75 17.67 2.24
C ARG A 97 -4.26 16.50 3.09
N TYR A 98 -3.10 15.92 2.79
CA TYR A 98 -2.47 14.93 3.67
C TYR A 98 -2.11 15.54 5.03
N PHE A 99 -1.46 16.71 5.03
CA PHE A 99 -1.14 17.43 6.27
C PHE A 99 -2.40 17.76 7.10
N LEU A 100 -3.47 18.23 6.47
CA LEU A 100 -4.72 18.49 7.20
C LEU A 100 -5.38 17.20 7.71
N ALA A 101 -5.24 16.09 6.98
CA ALA A 101 -5.71 14.78 7.44
C ALA A 101 -4.91 14.29 8.66
N SER A 102 -3.58 14.45 8.68
CA SER A 102 -2.75 14.06 9.83
C SER A 102 -3.08 14.87 11.10
N LEU A 103 -3.52 16.13 10.96
CA LEU A 103 -4.00 16.95 12.08
C LEU A 103 -5.38 16.56 12.61
N THR A 104 -6.19 15.85 11.83
CA THR A 104 -7.61 15.59 12.15
C THR A 104 -7.93 14.14 12.44
N ILE A 105 -7.04 13.21 12.06
CA ILE A 105 -7.18 11.78 12.35
C ILE A 105 -6.30 11.41 13.55
N PRO A 106 -6.84 10.69 14.57
CA PRO A 106 -6.04 10.21 15.69
C PRO A 106 -4.86 9.36 15.22
N GLU A 107 -3.70 9.50 15.86
CA GLU A 107 -2.48 8.75 15.50
C GLU A 107 -2.71 7.23 15.47
N ASN A 108 -3.48 6.70 16.42
CA ASN A 108 -3.82 5.27 16.49
C ASN A 108 -4.71 4.77 15.34
N ASP A 109 -5.26 5.67 14.53
CA ASP A 109 -6.08 5.38 13.36
C ASP A 109 -5.33 5.57 12.03
N LEU A 110 -4.05 5.97 12.07
CA LEU A 110 -3.21 6.16 10.88
C LEU A 110 -2.55 4.85 10.43
N TRP A 111 -3.36 3.83 10.11
CA TRP A 111 -2.87 2.53 9.63
C TRP A 111 -3.80 1.90 8.60
N VAL A 112 -3.23 0.99 7.81
CA VAL A 112 -3.95 0.15 6.85
C VAL A 112 -3.43 -1.29 6.91
N ASN A 113 -4.22 -2.24 6.43
CA ASN A 113 -3.85 -3.65 6.40
C ASN A 113 -4.67 -4.44 5.35
N LEU A 114 -4.06 -4.80 4.24
CA LEU A 114 -4.61 -5.74 3.25
C LEU A 114 -4.11 -7.15 3.52
N SER A 115 -4.46 -7.70 4.68
CA SER A 115 -4.24 -9.12 4.95
C SER A 115 -5.42 -9.96 4.43
N PRO A 116 -5.18 -11.07 3.71
CA PRO A 116 -6.24 -11.99 3.27
C PRO A 116 -7.10 -12.56 4.40
N TYR A 117 -6.58 -12.58 5.63
CA TYR A 117 -7.24 -13.17 6.79
C TYR A 117 -7.94 -12.15 7.71
N GLU A 118 -7.83 -10.84 7.42
CA GLU A 118 -8.35 -9.75 8.24
C GLU A 118 -9.25 -8.81 7.40
N GLY A 119 -10.24 -9.38 6.71
CA GLY A 119 -11.13 -8.62 5.82
C GLY A 119 -11.99 -7.55 6.50
N ASP A 120 -12.13 -7.63 7.82
CA ASP A 120 -12.83 -6.69 8.69
C ASP A 120 -11.89 -5.62 9.30
N ARG A 121 -10.58 -5.78 9.16
CA ARG A 121 -9.55 -4.88 9.71
C ARG A 121 -8.63 -4.38 8.59
N ILE A 122 -9.20 -3.59 7.68
CA ILE A 122 -8.51 -3.05 6.51
C ILE A 122 -8.01 -1.62 6.72
N ILE A 123 -8.89 -0.74 7.18
CA ILE A 123 -8.59 0.68 7.38
C ILE A 123 -9.64 1.27 8.34
N PRO A 124 -9.28 2.15 9.28
CA PRO A 124 -10.24 2.87 10.10
C PRO A 124 -11.22 3.69 9.24
N ALA A 125 -12.49 3.72 9.62
CA ALA A 125 -13.56 4.29 8.80
C ALA A 125 -13.33 5.78 8.48
N GLU A 126 -12.92 6.57 9.48
CA GLU A 126 -12.65 8.00 9.31
C GLU A 126 -11.39 8.24 8.47
N PHE A 127 -10.36 7.40 8.62
CA PHE A 127 -9.16 7.51 7.80
C PHE A 127 -9.44 7.17 6.34
N GLY A 128 -10.22 6.11 6.07
CA GLY A 128 -10.53 5.64 4.72
C GLY A 128 -11.40 6.60 3.87
N VAL A 129 -12.08 7.56 4.48
CA VAL A 129 -12.78 8.62 3.72
C VAL A 129 -11.85 9.74 3.25
N THR A 130 -10.66 9.88 3.86
CA THR A 130 -9.65 10.85 3.45
C THR A 130 -8.94 10.40 2.18
N GLU A 131 -8.37 11.34 1.43
CA GLU A 131 -7.47 11.01 0.31
C GLU A 131 -6.21 10.29 0.81
N MET A 132 -5.64 10.77 1.93
CA MET A 132 -4.48 10.16 2.59
C MET A 132 -4.71 8.67 2.88
N GLY A 133 -5.81 8.31 3.53
CA GLY A 133 -6.08 6.92 3.91
C GLY A 133 -6.27 6.00 2.71
N ARG A 134 -6.94 6.46 1.65
CA ARG A 134 -7.05 5.69 0.40
C ARG A 134 -5.68 5.50 -0.27
N ASP A 135 -4.84 6.53 -0.24
CA ASP A 135 -3.50 6.45 -0.82
C ASP A 135 -2.58 5.54 -0.02
N VAL A 136 -2.60 5.59 1.32
CA VAL A 136 -1.85 4.64 2.15
C VAL A 136 -2.32 3.20 1.89
N LEU A 137 -3.64 2.98 1.74
CA LEU A 137 -4.19 1.66 1.42
C LEU A 137 -3.73 1.16 0.04
N ALA A 138 -3.70 2.04 -0.95
CA ALA A 138 -3.16 1.73 -2.27
C ALA A 138 -1.67 1.33 -2.20
N GLN A 139 -0.88 1.97 -1.33
CA GLN A 139 0.53 1.63 -1.14
C GLN A 139 0.72 0.26 -0.47
N ASP A 140 -0.16 -0.17 0.44
CA ASP A 140 -0.11 -1.54 0.96
C ASP A 140 -0.47 -2.58 -0.13
N TYR A 141 -1.33 -2.24 -1.07
CA TYR A 141 -1.59 -3.10 -2.24
C TYR A 141 -0.34 -3.27 -3.11
N ILE A 142 0.37 -2.17 -3.39
CA ILE A 142 1.67 -2.20 -4.10
C ILE A 142 2.68 -3.06 -3.33
N LEU A 143 2.74 -2.92 -2.00
CA LEU A 143 3.59 -3.75 -1.14
C LEU A 143 3.28 -5.24 -1.29
N LYS A 144 2.00 -5.64 -1.33
CA LYS A 144 1.64 -7.04 -1.52
C LYS A 144 2.10 -7.56 -2.88
N GLN A 145 1.89 -6.80 -3.95
CA GLN A 145 2.30 -7.20 -5.29
C GLN A 145 3.83 -7.30 -5.41
N LEU A 146 4.56 -6.29 -4.94
CA LEU A 146 6.02 -6.30 -4.94
C LEU A 146 6.57 -7.47 -4.14
N THR A 147 6.05 -7.71 -2.93
CA THR A 147 6.50 -8.84 -2.09
C THR A 147 6.30 -10.17 -2.81
N ALA A 148 5.17 -10.34 -3.52
CA ALA A 148 4.91 -11.54 -4.32
C ALA A 148 5.89 -11.68 -5.50
N THR A 149 6.18 -10.58 -6.22
CA THR A 149 7.15 -10.58 -7.32
C THR A 149 8.54 -10.98 -6.84
N LEU A 150 9.01 -10.40 -5.72
CA LEU A 150 10.35 -10.65 -5.19
C LEU A 150 10.55 -12.08 -4.67
N MET A 151 9.46 -12.80 -4.39
CA MET A 151 9.48 -14.22 -4.00
C MET A 151 9.11 -15.16 -5.15
N TYR A 152 8.88 -14.64 -6.37
CA TYR A 152 8.47 -15.47 -7.50
C TYR A 152 9.63 -16.38 -7.95
N PRO A 153 9.48 -17.73 -7.90
CA PRO A 153 10.61 -18.65 -8.06
C PRO A 153 11.34 -18.59 -9.40
N GLU A 154 10.78 -17.94 -10.42
CA GLU A 154 11.38 -17.87 -11.76
C GLU A 154 12.19 -16.58 -11.98
N GLU A 155 12.07 -15.58 -11.09
CA GLU A 155 12.88 -14.35 -11.12
C GLU A 155 14.18 -14.52 -10.32
N ASP A 156 15.23 -13.77 -10.68
CA ASP A 156 16.57 -13.92 -10.11
C ASP A 156 16.59 -13.88 -8.56
N LEU A 157 15.95 -12.86 -7.96
CA LEU A 157 15.89 -12.74 -6.49
C LEU A 157 15.02 -13.83 -5.85
N GLY A 158 13.94 -14.21 -6.52
CA GLY A 158 13.04 -15.26 -6.03
C GLY A 158 13.71 -16.64 -6.06
N GLN A 159 14.49 -16.93 -7.10
CA GLN A 159 15.35 -18.12 -7.17
C GLN A 159 16.31 -18.16 -5.97
N GLU A 160 17.03 -17.06 -5.71
CA GLU A 160 17.94 -16.96 -4.55
C GLU A 160 17.19 -17.21 -3.22
N PHE A 161 16.00 -16.63 -3.06
CA PHE A 161 15.16 -16.84 -1.90
C PHE A 161 14.82 -18.33 -1.72
N TRP A 162 14.31 -19.00 -2.75
CA TRP A 162 13.90 -20.41 -2.67
C TRP A 162 15.08 -21.36 -2.48
N ASP A 163 16.22 -21.11 -3.14
CA ASP A 163 17.45 -21.87 -2.94
C ASP A 163 17.92 -21.83 -1.48
N LYS A 164 17.88 -20.65 -0.85
CA LYS A 164 18.22 -20.48 0.56
C LYS A 164 17.21 -21.18 1.49
N VAL A 165 15.91 -21.08 1.18
CA VAL A 165 14.87 -21.80 1.94
C VAL A 165 15.10 -23.31 1.91
N TYR A 166 15.33 -23.89 0.73
CA TYR A 166 15.56 -25.33 0.59
C TYR A 166 16.88 -25.77 1.23
N ALA A 167 17.95 -25.00 1.08
CA ALA A 167 19.22 -25.27 1.74
C ALA A 167 19.08 -25.30 3.27
N ARG A 168 18.34 -24.33 3.84
CA ARG A 168 18.09 -24.25 5.28
C ARG A 168 17.19 -25.38 5.77
N ALA A 169 16.15 -25.72 5.02
CA ALA A 169 15.29 -26.87 5.30
C ALA A 169 16.07 -28.18 5.34
N GLN A 170 16.95 -28.42 4.35
CA GLN A 170 17.80 -29.60 4.30
C GLN A 170 18.76 -29.68 5.51
N GLN A 171 19.31 -28.55 5.96
CA GLN A 171 20.19 -28.50 7.12
C GLN A 171 19.48 -28.80 8.44
N LEU A 172 18.26 -28.28 8.63
CA LEU A 172 17.53 -28.41 9.90
C LEU A 172 16.72 -29.71 9.98
N TYR A 173 16.14 -30.15 8.87
CA TYR A 173 15.17 -31.26 8.84
C TYR A 173 15.64 -32.46 8.03
N GLY A 174 16.78 -32.38 7.34
CA GLY A 174 17.30 -33.46 6.50
C GLY A 174 16.50 -33.71 5.22
N THR A 175 15.53 -32.84 4.90
CA THR A 175 14.68 -32.91 3.72
C THR A 175 14.35 -31.52 3.20
N THR A 176 14.06 -31.41 1.91
CA THR A 176 13.51 -30.20 1.27
C THR A 176 11.98 -30.24 1.17
N ASP A 177 11.35 -31.37 1.48
CA ASP A 177 9.89 -31.55 1.51
C ASP A 177 9.30 -31.05 2.83
N VAL A 178 9.34 -29.73 3.02
CA VAL A 178 8.75 -29.04 4.16
C VAL A 178 7.65 -28.10 3.70
N ALA A 179 6.55 -28.05 4.46
CA ALA A 179 5.49 -27.09 4.22
C ALA A 179 5.98 -25.68 4.57
N VAL A 180 6.33 -24.89 3.55
CA VAL A 180 6.78 -23.51 3.73
C VAL A 180 5.56 -22.59 3.72
N ASN A 181 5.38 -21.78 4.76
CA ASN A 181 4.38 -20.72 4.74
C ASN A 181 4.88 -19.57 3.84
N THR A 182 4.19 -19.36 2.72
CA THR A 182 4.45 -18.26 1.77
C THR A 182 3.56 -17.04 2.01
N PHE A 183 2.57 -17.13 2.90
CA PHE A 183 1.72 -16.01 3.30
C PHE A 183 2.42 -15.19 4.37
N ILE A 184 3.40 -14.43 3.93
CA ILE A 184 4.24 -13.61 4.81
C ILE A 184 3.66 -12.21 4.90
N LYS A 185 3.45 -11.74 6.13
CA LYS A 185 3.02 -10.37 6.42
C LYS A 185 4.23 -9.46 6.59
N VAL A 186 4.28 -8.44 5.74
CA VAL A 186 5.29 -7.39 5.73
C VAL A 186 4.62 -6.07 6.11
N TRP A 187 5.26 -5.33 7.01
CA TRP A 187 4.85 -4.02 7.49
C TRP A 187 5.85 -2.96 7.03
N ILE A 188 5.33 -1.80 6.63
CA ILE A 188 6.11 -0.57 6.50
C ILE A 188 5.77 0.30 7.70
N VAL A 189 6.77 0.70 8.47
CA VAL A 189 6.59 1.55 9.66
C VAL A 189 7.49 2.78 9.57
N PRO A 190 7.03 3.95 10.07
CA PRO A 190 7.91 5.09 10.31
C PRO A 190 9.14 4.68 11.12
N ASP A 191 10.32 5.16 10.71
CA ASP A 191 11.58 4.95 11.44
C ASP A 191 12.09 6.28 12.01
N LYS A 192 13.07 6.90 11.36
CA LYS A 192 13.63 8.18 11.77
C LYS A 192 12.96 9.32 11.01
N ALA A 193 12.59 10.37 11.72
CA ALA A 193 12.28 11.69 11.16
C ALA A 193 13.10 12.75 11.90
N VAL A 194 13.70 13.69 11.16
CA VAL A 194 14.48 14.80 11.72
C VAL A 194 13.84 16.11 11.28
N VAL A 195 13.32 16.85 12.26
CA VAL A 195 12.77 18.19 12.06
C VAL A 195 13.76 19.22 12.58
N TYR A 196 14.03 20.24 11.77
CA TYR A 196 14.84 21.40 12.13
C TYR A 196 13.95 22.64 12.21
N GLU A 197 13.92 23.27 13.37
CA GLU A 197 13.16 24.49 13.63
C GLU A 197 14.09 25.70 13.62
N HIS A 198 13.68 26.76 12.91
CA HIS A 198 14.37 28.04 12.92
C HIS A 198 13.35 29.18 12.79
N GLU A 199 13.29 30.03 13.81
CA GLU A 199 12.33 31.13 13.92
C GLU A 199 10.87 30.66 13.85
N ASP A 200 10.16 31.01 12.78
CA ASP A 200 8.76 30.66 12.55
C ASP A 200 8.60 29.52 11.52
N VAL A 201 9.70 28.82 11.19
CA VAL A 201 9.73 27.77 10.17
C VAL A 201 10.23 26.45 10.74
N ALA A 202 9.51 25.37 10.42
CA ALA A 202 9.95 23.99 10.62
C ALA A 202 10.30 23.33 9.28
N TYR A 203 11.39 22.59 9.24
CA TYR A 203 11.89 21.86 8.07
C TYR A 203 12.04 20.37 8.34
N VAL A 204 11.59 19.51 7.42
CA VAL A 204 11.82 18.06 7.46
C VAL A 204 13.12 17.75 6.70
N LEU A 205 14.17 17.41 7.44
CA LEU A 205 15.51 17.14 6.89
C LEU A 205 15.68 15.70 6.44
N GLU A 206 15.22 14.76 7.27
CA GLU A 206 15.31 13.33 7.01
C GLU A 206 13.97 12.69 7.37
N SER A 207 13.52 11.76 6.55
CA SER A 207 12.43 10.85 6.88
C SER A 207 12.72 9.50 6.23
N ASN A 208 12.64 8.42 6.98
CA ASN A 208 12.82 7.06 6.47
C ASN A 208 11.77 6.13 7.05
N PHE A 209 11.53 5.05 6.31
CA PHE A 209 10.73 3.93 6.74
C PHE A 209 11.61 2.72 7.03
N LYS A 210 11.11 1.89 7.93
CA LYS A 210 11.62 0.55 8.18
C LYS A 210 10.60 -0.47 7.69
N VAL A 211 11.11 -1.55 7.11
CA VAL A 211 10.28 -2.68 6.68
C VAL A 211 10.53 -3.86 7.61
N MET A 212 9.46 -4.46 8.10
CA MET A 212 9.53 -5.49 9.15
C MET A 212 8.57 -6.62 8.86
N LEU A 213 8.93 -7.83 9.29
CA LEU A 213 7.98 -8.95 9.34
C LEU A 213 7.01 -8.77 10.50
N GLU A 214 5.85 -9.42 10.42
CA GLU A 214 4.83 -9.44 11.49
C GLU A 214 5.44 -9.73 12.88
N LYS A 215 6.26 -10.78 12.99
CA LYS A 215 6.89 -11.16 14.28
C LYS A 215 7.71 -10.01 14.85
N ASP A 216 8.49 -9.35 14.01
CA ASP A 216 9.36 -8.24 14.41
C ASP A 216 8.53 -6.99 14.77
N TYR A 217 7.46 -6.71 14.01
CA TYR A 217 6.52 -5.62 14.27
C TYR A 217 5.77 -5.81 15.60
N VAL A 218 5.22 -7.00 15.85
CA VAL A 218 4.49 -7.32 17.08
C VAL A 218 5.43 -7.24 18.29
N ALA A 219 6.66 -7.77 18.17
CA ALA A 219 7.67 -7.65 19.21
C ALA A 219 8.01 -6.18 19.52
N MET A 220 8.22 -5.36 18.49
CA MET A 220 8.45 -3.92 18.63
C MET A 220 7.29 -3.23 19.36
N ARG A 221 6.05 -3.45 18.91
CA ARG A 221 4.85 -2.84 19.50
C ARG A 221 4.65 -3.24 20.95
N ASN A 222 4.87 -4.52 21.27
CA ASN A 222 4.77 -5.01 22.64
C ASN A 222 5.83 -4.35 23.55
N ASN A 223 7.05 -4.14 23.05
CA ASN A 223 8.09 -3.45 23.80
C ASN A 223 7.78 -1.96 24.01
N LEU A 224 7.24 -1.27 23.00
CA LEU A 224 6.78 0.12 23.14
C LEU A 224 5.67 0.23 24.19
N ARG A 225 4.66 -0.63 24.11
CA ARG A 225 3.56 -0.68 25.07
C ARG A 225 4.04 -1.02 26.49
N LYS A 226 5.01 -1.92 26.65
CA LYS A 226 5.65 -2.21 27.96
C LYS A 226 6.32 -0.96 28.54
N LYS A 227 6.99 -0.17 27.70
CA LYS A 227 7.63 1.10 28.10
C LYS A 227 6.60 2.15 28.54
N GLU A 228 5.45 2.23 27.88
CA GLU A 228 4.38 3.17 28.21
C GLU A 228 3.57 2.78 29.46
N LEU A 229 3.31 1.48 29.64
CA LEU A 229 2.46 0.96 30.73
C LEU A 229 3.23 0.46 31.95
N GLY A 230 4.57 0.47 31.95
CA GLY A 230 5.40 0.06 33.09
C GLY A 230 5.12 -1.34 33.63
N THR A 231 4.58 -2.25 32.80
CA THR A 231 4.08 -3.55 33.23
C THR A 231 4.73 -4.67 32.41
N ASP A 232 5.52 -5.51 33.09
CA ASP A 232 6.38 -6.55 32.51
C ASP A 232 5.64 -7.81 32.03
N GLN A 233 4.32 -7.89 32.11
CA GLN A 233 3.60 -9.16 31.95
C GLN A 233 2.44 -9.06 30.97
N LEU A 234 2.70 -9.39 29.70
CA LEU A 234 1.70 -9.89 28.76
C LEU A 234 2.30 -11.07 28.01
N GLU A 235 1.53 -12.16 27.97
CA GLU A 235 1.91 -13.48 27.46
C GLU A 235 2.24 -13.45 25.95
N GLU A 236 3.29 -14.17 25.59
CA GLU A 236 3.69 -14.43 24.21
C GLU A 236 2.59 -15.22 23.49
N ILE A 237 2.09 -14.67 22.38
CA ILE A 237 1.24 -15.41 21.46
C ILE A 237 2.16 -16.36 20.67
N ASP A 238 1.97 -17.66 20.92
CA ASP A 238 2.65 -18.78 20.29
C ASP A 238 2.37 -18.80 18.77
N VAL A 239 3.43 -18.69 17.96
CA VAL A 239 3.37 -18.88 16.50
C VAL A 239 4.52 -19.81 16.07
N GLN A 240 4.25 -21.11 16.24
CA GLN A 240 4.71 -22.28 15.46
C GLN A 240 6.07 -22.19 14.71
N GLU A 241 7.03 -23.00 15.18
CA GLU A 241 8.43 -23.18 14.72
C GLU A 241 8.62 -23.46 13.21
N LEU A 242 7.60 -23.90 12.46
CA LEU A 242 7.73 -24.18 11.03
C LEU A 242 7.73 -22.91 10.16
N SER A 243 7.32 -21.76 10.70
CA SER A 243 7.37 -20.45 10.03
C SER A 243 8.76 -19.79 10.12
N GLU A 244 9.69 -20.31 10.92
CA GLU A 244 10.94 -19.60 11.23
C GLU A 244 11.94 -19.62 10.07
N VAL A 245 12.04 -20.74 9.34
CA VAL A 245 12.99 -20.88 8.24
C VAL A 245 12.72 -19.89 7.12
N SER A 246 11.47 -19.79 6.65
CA SER A 246 11.12 -18.80 5.62
C SER A 246 11.18 -17.37 6.15
N SER A 247 10.87 -17.15 7.43
CA SER A 247 10.97 -15.83 8.06
C SER A 247 12.42 -15.34 8.21
N GLU A 248 13.37 -16.24 8.46
CA GLU A 248 14.81 -15.91 8.46
C GLU A 248 15.26 -15.53 7.05
N VAL A 249 14.96 -16.38 6.05
CA VAL A 249 15.42 -16.15 4.68
C VAL A 249 14.79 -14.90 4.06
N ILE A 250 13.48 -14.66 4.27
CA ILE A 250 12.85 -13.44 3.77
C ILE A 250 13.46 -12.19 4.41
N ARG A 251 13.79 -12.25 5.71
CA ARG A 251 14.42 -11.13 6.44
C ARG A 251 15.76 -10.75 5.82
N ASP A 252 16.52 -11.74 5.35
CA ASP A 252 17.86 -11.53 4.80
C ASP A 252 17.86 -11.20 3.31
N VAL A 253 16.89 -11.71 2.53
CA VAL A 253 16.89 -11.60 1.06
C VAL A 253 15.91 -10.53 0.55
N VAL A 254 14.67 -10.56 1.04
CA VAL A 254 13.57 -9.80 0.43
C VAL A 254 13.32 -8.49 1.17
N ILE A 255 13.38 -8.49 2.51
CA ILE A 255 13.16 -7.28 3.32
C ILE A 255 14.10 -6.13 2.95
N PRO A 256 15.42 -6.35 2.71
CA PRO A 256 16.32 -5.26 2.32
C PRO A 256 15.92 -4.61 0.98
N GLU A 257 15.49 -5.41 0.00
CA GLU A 257 15.06 -4.91 -1.30
C GLU A 257 13.73 -4.15 -1.21
N ILE A 258 12.78 -4.64 -0.42
CA ILE A 258 11.54 -3.89 -0.15
C ILE A 258 11.85 -2.58 0.59
N GLN A 259 12.73 -2.60 1.60
CA GLN A 259 13.07 -1.38 2.34
C GLN A 259 13.75 -0.35 1.45
N LYS A 260 14.64 -0.78 0.54
CA LYS A 260 15.24 0.09 -0.47
C LYS A 260 14.16 0.68 -1.38
N GLU A 261 13.28 -0.16 -1.93
CA GLU A 261 12.19 0.27 -2.81
C GLU A 261 11.24 1.27 -2.12
N VAL A 262 10.89 1.04 -0.86
CA VAL A 262 10.05 1.94 -0.05
C VAL A 262 10.71 3.31 0.15
N ASN A 263 12.02 3.34 0.41
CA ASN A 263 12.73 4.58 0.72
C ASN A 263 13.24 5.33 -0.52
N THR A 264 13.45 4.66 -1.66
CA THR A 264 14.04 5.29 -2.84
C THR A 264 13.26 5.10 -4.14
N GLY A 265 12.53 4.00 -4.29
CA GLY A 265 11.86 3.64 -5.55
C GLY A 265 10.63 4.50 -5.84
N GLU A 266 10.31 4.66 -7.12
CA GLU A 266 9.12 5.34 -7.64
C GLU A 266 7.81 4.72 -7.15
N ASN A 267 7.73 3.38 -7.01
CA ASN A 267 6.50 2.70 -6.59
C ASN A 267 5.95 3.21 -5.25
N PHE A 268 6.84 3.61 -4.32
CA PHE A 268 6.49 4.14 -3.00
C PHE A 268 6.69 5.65 -2.85
N ALA A 269 6.85 6.37 -3.95
CA ALA A 269 6.99 7.82 -3.94
C ALA A 269 5.82 8.49 -3.20
N ARG A 270 4.59 8.03 -3.48
CA ARG A 270 3.35 8.50 -2.84
C ARG A 270 3.38 8.27 -1.32
N LEU A 271 3.86 7.12 -0.85
CA LEU A 271 3.98 6.85 0.58
C LEU A 271 4.96 7.81 1.28
N ARG A 272 6.10 8.12 0.63
CA ARG A 272 7.05 9.10 1.15
C ARG A 272 6.48 10.51 1.20
N GLN A 273 5.70 10.91 0.18
CA GLN A 273 4.98 12.20 0.17
C GLN A 273 3.99 12.32 1.33
N ILE A 274 3.23 11.26 1.60
CA ILE A 274 2.29 11.20 2.72
C ILE A 274 3.02 11.36 4.04
N TYR A 275 4.11 10.62 4.26
CA TYR A 275 4.86 10.69 5.51
C TYR A 275 5.54 12.04 5.72
N HIS A 276 6.09 12.66 4.68
CA HIS A 276 6.59 14.03 4.75
C HIS A 276 5.51 15.07 5.08
N SER A 277 4.25 14.80 4.71
CA SER A 277 3.14 15.69 5.06
C SER A 277 2.62 15.44 6.48
N LEU A 278 2.95 14.29 7.08
CA LEU A 278 2.57 13.92 8.43
C LEU A 278 3.55 14.48 9.47
N VAL A 279 4.86 14.43 9.17
CA VAL A 279 5.96 14.92 10.00
C VAL A 279 5.98 16.45 10.04
#